data_AF-A0A0W0ZMQ2-F1
#
_entry.id   AF-A0A0W0ZMQ2-F1
#
_cell.length_a   1.000
_cell.length_b   1.000
_cell.length_c   1.000
_cell.angle_alpha   90.00
_cell.angle_beta   90.00
_cell.angle_gamma   90.00
#
_symmetry.space_group_name_H-M   'P 1'
#
loop_
_entity.id
_entity.type
_entity.pdbx_description
1 polymer ?
#
loop_
_entity_poly.entity_id
_entity_poly.type
_entity_poly.pdbx_seq_one_letter_code
_entity_poly.pdbx_strand_id
1 'polypeptide(L)'
;MSQNTNTTRVNLLIEQYELSKESLAKDDPYGNASEMTRVNERILLHTGIFNKMLSLGMDDLNEQQRIYKDEFLPAFSPYKNHFIQSAQKIMRVDNEENRHQFEIATKQYYQALDLLLKYQQIMAEAFLMYNRVNRNDFNERFGYVEAQNEILKDEVDFFKKKVNEVSLHLADKKMKSLKGHEISIQAIAEHYEKAYEDSYGRFWGWVKNIFRKSDRAKEIEFLNTISKHTDCEEPIRVQAAALVHNKILASELFGKGSQLAKVLENFLTGKDMEQGNLVQFLDDHEEIKGIMPESLTEYFEEHQEDYNKERTNTISFQ
;
A
#
# COMPACT_ATOMS: atom_id res chain seq x y z
N MET A 1 -18.84 32.00 10.65
CA MET A 1 -17.68 31.30 11.27
C MET A 1 -16.60 32.31 11.59
N SER A 2 -15.83 32.10 12.67
CA SER A 2 -14.77 33.03 13.07
C SER A 2 -13.53 32.89 12.17
N GLN A 3 -12.76 33.97 11.96
CA GLN A 3 -11.49 33.91 11.21
C GLN A 3 -10.50 32.88 11.78
N ASN A 4 -10.57 32.63 13.09
CA ASN A 4 -9.76 31.64 13.78
C ASN A 4 -10.12 30.22 13.32
N THR A 5 -11.42 29.91 13.21
CA THR A 5 -11.93 28.62 12.72
C THR A 5 -11.49 28.31 11.28
N ASN A 6 -11.55 29.30 10.38
CA ASN A 6 -11.12 29.12 8.99
C ASN A 6 -9.60 28.90 8.88
N THR A 7 -8.81 29.63 9.67
CA THR A 7 -7.34 29.47 9.70
C THR A 7 -6.96 28.07 10.18
N THR A 8 -7.61 27.57 11.24
CA THR A 8 -7.41 26.20 11.71
C THR A 8 -7.71 25.17 10.62
N ARG A 9 -8.82 25.31 9.88
CA ARG A 9 -9.17 24.39 8.78
C ARG A 9 -8.12 24.37 7.68
N VAL A 10 -7.60 25.53 7.27
CA VAL A 10 -6.54 25.62 6.27
C VAL A 10 -5.25 24.94 6.75
N ASN A 11 -4.85 25.18 8.00
CA ASN A 11 -3.65 24.55 8.57
C ASN A 11 -3.77 23.02 8.63
N LEU A 12 -4.93 22.50 9.03
CA LEU A 12 -5.19 21.06 9.04
C LEU A 12 -5.06 20.45 7.63
N LEU A 13 -5.54 21.15 6.61
CA LEU A 13 -5.42 20.69 5.23
C LEU A 13 -3.97 20.68 4.74
N ILE A 14 -3.18 21.70 5.09
CA ILE A 14 -1.74 21.76 4.79
C ILE A 14 -1.01 20.59 5.46
N GLU A 15 -1.31 20.29 6.73
CA GLU A 15 -0.76 19.15 7.45
C GLU A 15 -1.10 17.83 6.74
N GLN A 16 -2.33 17.67 6.24
CA GLN A 16 -2.71 16.49 5.47
C GLN A 16 -1.89 16.33 4.18
N TYR A 17 -1.61 17.42 3.46
CA TYR A 17 -0.76 17.36 2.27
C TYR A 17 0.68 16.95 2.60
N GLU A 18 1.26 17.47 3.69
CA GLU A 18 2.59 17.05 4.13
C GLU A 18 2.60 15.57 4.53
N LEU A 19 1.57 15.08 5.22
CA LEU A 19 1.44 13.64 5.51
C LEU A 19 1.34 12.79 4.24
N SER A 20 0.56 13.21 3.23
CA SER A 20 0.48 12.50 1.95
C SER A 20 1.81 12.51 1.19
N LYS A 21 2.54 13.62 1.24
CA LYS A 21 3.87 13.76 0.62
C LYS A 21 4.93 12.92 1.33
N GLU A 22 4.94 12.90 2.65
CA GLU A 22 5.80 12.00 3.43
C GLU A 22 5.46 10.54 3.19
N SER A 23 4.18 10.21 3.08
CA SER A 23 3.69 8.87 2.73
C SER A 23 4.19 8.45 1.35
N LEU A 24 4.03 9.30 0.33
CA LEU A 24 4.49 9.03 -1.03
C LEU A 24 6.03 8.91 -1.09
N ALA A 25 6.77 9.77 -0.39
CA ALA A 25 8.24 9.77 -0.38
C ALA A 25 8.85 8.48 0.21
N LYS A 26 8.12 7.74 1.05
CA LYS A 26 8.57 6.41 1.53
C LYS A 26 8.67 5.38 0.39
N ASP A 27 7.95 5.63 -0.70
CA ASP A 27 7.82 4.78 -1.87
C ASP A 27 8.49 5.42 -3.11
N ASP A 28 9.45 6.33 -2.89
CA ASP A 28 10.18 7.03 -3.95
C ASP A 28 10.92 6.03 -4.89
N PRO A 29 10.59 6.00 -6.19
CA PRO A 29 11.22 5.10 -7.15
C PRO A 29 12.59 5.57 -7.64
N TYR A 30 13.06 6.74 -7.22
CA TYR A 30 14.32 7.32 -7.64
C TYR A 30 15.44 6.97 -6.66
N GLY A 31 16.54 6.42 -7.19
CA GLY A 31 17.71 6.10 -6.37
C GLY A 31 18.48 7.35 -5.92
N ASN A 32 18.23 8.51 -6.54
CA ASN A 32 18.81 9.80 -6.18
C ASN A 32 18.03 10.98 -6.81
N ALA A 33 18.23 12.18 -6.26
CA ALA A 33 17.57 13.42 -6.71
C ALA A 33 17.89 13.82 -8.17
N SER A 34 19.03 13.40 -8.73
CA SER A 34 19.42 13.75 -10.11
C SER A 34 18.60 13.00 -11.16
N GLU A 35 18.20 11.77 -10.85
CA GLU A 35 17.33 10.96 -11.72
C GLU A 35 15.91 11.53 -11.74
N MET A 36 15.40 11.93 -10.56
CA MET A 36 14.13 12.63 -10.43
C MET A 36 14.11 13.93 -11.26
N THR A 37 15.19 14.72 -11.19
CA THR A 37 15.32 15.98 -11.95
C THR A 37 15.25 15.75 -13.47
N ARG A 38 15.88 14.70 -14.00
CA ARG A 38 15.86 14.38 -15.43
C ARG A 38 14.48 13.93 -15.94
N VAL A 39 13.69 13.26 -15.11
CA VAL A 39 12.33 12.88 -15.50
C VAL A 39 11.36 14.06 -15.32
N ASN A 40 11.61 14.96 -14.36
CA ASN A 40 10.90 16.26 -14.25
C ASN A 40 11.04 17.09 -15.53
N GLU A 41 12.24 17.11 -16.14
CA GLU A 41 12.49 17.73 -17.45
C GLU A 41 11.76 17.02 -18.61
N ARG A 42 11.28 15.78 -18.45
CA ARG A 42 10.51 15.07 -19.50
C ARG A 42 9.00 15.20 -19.32
N ILE A 43 8.54 15.51 -18.11
CA ILE A 43 7.15 15.85 -17.78
C ILE A 43 6.85 17.35 -18.07
N LEU A 44 7.75 18.03 -18.80
CA LEU A 44 7.73 19.45 -19.22
C LEU A 44 6.38 20.06 -19.67
N LEU A 45 5.36 19.25 -19.97
CA LEU A 45 3.99 19.69 -20.20
C LEU A 45 3.30 20.30 -18.96
N HIS A 46 3.79 20.06 -17.74
CA HIS A 46 3.11 20.54 -16.52
C HIS A 46 3.67 21.82 -15.90
N THR A 47 4.94 22.17 -16.11
CA THR A 47 5.51 23.40 -15.53
C THR A 47 4.84 24.66 -16.09
N GLY A 48 4.41 24.62 -17.36
CA GLY A 48 3.67 25.73 -17.99
C GLY A 48 2.27 25.93 -17.40
N ILE A 49 1.52 24.83 -17.23
CA ILE A 49 0.18 24.86 -16.59
C ILE A 49 0.33 25.27 -15.13
N PHE A 50 1.30 24.72 -14.42
CA PHE A 50 1.63 25.05 -13.05
C PHE A 50 1.97 26.54 -12.87
N ASN A 51 2.88 27.08 -13.70
CA ASN A 51 3.24 28.49 -13.65
C ASN A 51 2.06 29.40 -14.02
N LYS A 52 1.21 28.99 -14.97
CA LYS A 52 -0.04 29.68 -15.31
C LYS A 52 -0.98 29.76 -14.11
N MET A 53 -1.19 28.65 -13.40
CA MET A 53 -2.02 28.62 -12.19
C MET A 53 -1.44 29.45 -11.04
N LEU A 54 -0.12 29.43 -10.83
CA LEU A 54 0.54 30.28 -9.83
C LEU A 54 0.44 31.77 -10.15
N SER A 55 0.46 32.13 -11.44
CA SER A 55 0.29 33.52 -11.87
C SER A 55 -1.13 34.04 -11.72
N LEU A 56 -2.13 33.15 -11.68
CA LEU A 56 -3.50 33.50 -11.36
C LEU A 56 -3.62 33.65 -9.85
N GLY A 57 -3.83 34.88 -9.40
CA GLY A 57 -4.15 35.14 -7.99
C GLY A 57 -5.46 34.47 -7.56
N MET A 58 -5.72 34.44 -6.25
CA MET A 58 -6.91 33.84 -5.62
C MET A 58 -8.25 34.44 -6.06
N ASP A 59 -8.22 35.59 -6.73
CA ASP A 59 -9.42 36.28 -7.22
C ASP A 59 -10.06 35.53 -8.41
N ASP A 60 -9.28 34.73 -9.15
CA ASP A 60 -9.76 33.99 -10.33
C ASP A 60 -9.90 32.49 -10.07
N LEU A 61 -10.58 32.12 -8.97
CA LEU A 61 -10.79 30.71 -8.61
C LEU A 61 -11.53 29.94 -9.71
N ASN A 62 -12.46 30.57 -10.42
CA ASN A 62 -13.17 29.90 -11.52
C ASN A 62 -12.17 29.49 -12.61
N GLU A 63 -11.20 30.35 -12.94
CA GLU A 63 -10.14 30.03 -13.88
C GLU A 63 -9.14 29.01 -13.29
N GLN A 64 -8.79 29.09 -12.00
CA GLN A 64 -7.95 28.07 -11.36
C GLN A 64 -8.64 26.70 -11.35
N GLN A 65 -9.93 26.63 -11.05
CA GLN A 65 -10.74 25.40 -11.12
C GLN A 65 -10.84 24.89 -12.54
N ARG A 66 -11.08 25.77 -13.52
CA ARG A 66 -11.11 25.42 -14.93
C ARG A 66 -9.78 24.86 -15.40
N ILE A 67 -8.66 25.52 -15.11
CA ILE A 67 -7.33 25.02 -15.48
C ILE A 67 -7.04 23.70 -14.78
N TYR A 68 -7.39 23.56 -13.50
CA TYR A 68 -7.20 22.30 -12.79
C TYR A 68 -7.96 21.16 -13.47
N LYS A 69 -9.25 21.38 -13.73
CA LYS A 69 -10.16 20.35 -14.26
C LYS A 69 -9.93 20.06 -15.74
N ASP A 70 -9.69 21.08 -16.55
CA ASP A 70 -9.69 20.98 -18.01
C ASP A 70 -8.28 20.93 -18.61
N GLU A 71 -7.25 21.32 -17.86
CA GLU A 71 -5.86 21.29 -18.32
C GLU A 71 -5.01 20.34 -17.47
N PHE A 72 -5.04 20.44 -16.13
CA PHE A 72 -4.16 19.66 -15.25
C PHE A 72 -4.58 18.18 -15.15
N LEU A 73 -5.82 17.87 -14.74
CA LEU A 73 -6.31 16.49 -14.62
C LEU A 73 -6.24 15.71 -15.95
N PRO A 74 -6.60 16.28 -17.12
CA PRO A 74 -6.49 15.58 -18.39
C PRO A 74 -5.04 15.31 -18.78
N ALA A 75 -4.12 16.20 -18.40
CA ALA A 75 -2.69 16.00 -18.64
C ALA A 75 -2.08 14.97 -17.66
N PHE A 76 -2.67 14.78 -16.48
CA PHE A 76 -2.31 13.74 -15.50
C PHE A 76 -2.77 12.34 -15.93
N SER A 77 -3.96 12.22 -16.52
CA SER A 77 -4.60 10.93 -16.87
C SER A 77 -3.74 9.96 -17.71
N PRO A 78 -2.97 10.40 -18.74
CA PRO A 78 -2.08 9.51 -19.50
C PRO A 78 -1.06 8.77 -18.63
N TYR A 79 -0.52 9.40 -17.58
CA TYR A 79 0.45 8.77 -16.70
C TYR A 79 -0.17 7.64 -15.87
N LYS A 80 -1.35 7.90 -15.29
CA LYS A 80 -2.14 6.87 -14.59
C LYS A 80 -2.45 5.69 -15.51
N ASN A 81 -2.92 5.98 -16.72
CA ASN A 81 -3.27 4.93 -17.70
C ASN A 81 -2.04 4.11 -18.11
N HIS A 82 -0.91 4.75 -18.37
CA HIS A 82 0.34 4.06 -18.71
C HIS A 82 0.82 3.16 -17.56
N PHE A 83 0.74 3.65 -16.32
CA PHE A 83 1.05 2.88 -15.12
C PHE A 83 0.14 1.65 -14.96
N ILE A 84 -1.17 1.81 -15.13
CA ILE A 84 -2.12 0.68 -15.06
C ILE A 84 -1.83 -0.35 -16.15
N GLN A 85 -1.62 0.09 -17.39
CA GLN A 85 -1.37 -0.80 -18.52
C GLN A 85 -0.05 -1.57 -18.36
N SER A 86 1.01 -0.89 -17.92
CA SER A 86 2.31 -1.53 -17.69
C SER A 86 2.24 -2.52 -16.53
N ALA A 87 1.54 -2.20 -15.43
CA ALA A 87 1.25 -3.11 -14.33
C ALA A 87 0.53 -4.39 -14.81
N GLN A 88 -0.50 -4.25 -15.65
CA GLN A 88 -1.19 -5.40 -16.22
C GLN A 88 -0.29 -6.25 -17.14
N LYS A 89 0.56 -5.61 -17.95
CA LYS A 89 1.47 -6.30 -18.87
C LYS A 89 2.52 -7.13 -18.12
N ILE A 90 3.18 -6.55 -17.12
CA ILE A 90 4.22 -7.25 -16.34
C ILE A 90 3.64 -8.41 -15.52
N MET A 91 2.43 -8.27 -14.96
CA MET A 91 1.76 -9.38 -14.27
C MET A 91 1.42 -10.52 -15.24
N ARG A 92 0.98 -10.22 -16.47
CA ARG A 92 0.72 -11.26 -17.48
C ARG A 92 2.00 -11.96 -17.94
N VAL A 93 3.01 -11.18 -18.32
CA VAL A 93 4.27 -11.69 -18.87
C VAL A 93 5.45 -11.01 -18.17
N ASP A 94 6.14 -11.76 -17.32
CA ASP A 94 7.32 -11.30 -16.61
C ASP A 94 8.56 -11.46 -17.50
N ASN A 95 9.00 -10.37 -18.12
CA ASN A 95 10.22 -10.30 -18.94
C ASN A 95 10.93 -8.95 -18.73
N GLU A 96 12.16 -8.82 -19.24
CA GLU A 96 13.00 -7.63 -19.04
C GLU A 96 12.37 -6.35 -19.62
N GLU A 97 11.76 -6.42 -20.80
CA GLU A 97 11.08 -5.28 -21.42
C GLU A 97 9.90 -4.79 -20.59
N ASN A 98 9.01 -5.69 -20.16
CA ASN A 98 7.85 -5.33 -19.35
C ASN A 98 8.25 -4.81 -17.97
N ARG A 99 9.35 -5.34 -17.39
CA ARG A 99 9.97 -4.78 -16.17
C ARG A 99 10.42 -3.35 -16.41
N HIS A 100 11.17 -3.08 -17.48
CA HIS A 100 11.64 -1.74 -17.79
C HIS A 100 10.48 -0.75 -18.05
N GLN A 101 9.45 -1.16 -18.80
CA GLN A 101 8.28 -0.32 -19.06
C GLN A 101 7.49 -0.01 -17.79
N PHE A 102 7.31 -0.98 -16.90
CA PHE A 102 6.63 -0.76 -15.62
C PHE A 102 7.43 0.17 -14.71
N GLU A 103 8.76 0.07 -14.70
CA GLU A 103 9.63 1.00 -13.96
C GLU A 103 9.48 2.44 -14.48
N ILE A 104 9.54 2.65 -15.80
CA ILE A 104 9.34 3.96 -16.43
C ILE A 104 7.97 4.53 -16.06
N ALA A 105 6.90 3.74 -16.24
CA ALA A 105 5.55 4.19 -15.99
C ALA A 105 5.31 4.52 -14.51
N THR A 106 5.89 3.75 -13.59
CA THR A 106 5.85 4.01 -12.16
C THR A 106 6.51 5.33 -11.81
N LYS A 107 7.74 5.55 -12.30
CA LYS A 107 8.50 6.79 -12.13
C LYS A 107 7.71 8.01 -12.63
N GLN A 108 7.18 7.92 -13.84
CA GLN A 108 6.38 8.99 -14.43
C GLN A 108 5.11 9.29 -13.63
N TYR A 109 4.40 8.25 -13.17
CA TYR A 109 3.17 8.44 -12.42
C TYR A 109 3.41 8.98 -11.00
N TYR A 110 4.45 8.49 -10.32
CA TYR A 110 4.93 9.06 -9.06
C TYR A 110 5.21 10.57 -9.17
N GLN A 111 5.89 10.99 -10.24
CA GLN A 111 6.17 12.41 -10.42
C GLN A 111 4.94 13.24 -10.73
N ALA A 112 4.00 12.70 -11.49
CA ALA A 112 2.72 13.36 -11.72
C ALA A 112 1.97 13.57 -10.39
N LEU A 113 2.02 12.59 -9.47
CA LEU A 113 1.44 12.69 -8.12
C LEU A 113 2.18 13.72 -7.25
N ASP A 114 3.51 13.73 -7.24
CA ASP A 114 4.31 14.72 -6.52
C ASP A 114 4.03 16.16 -6.99
N LEU A 115 3.86 16.36 -8.30
CA LEU A 115 3.45 17.66 -8.85
C LEU A 115 2.02 18.04 -8.44
N LEU A 116 1.08 17.08 -8.45
CA LEU A 116 -0.30 17.31 -8.01
C LEU A 116 -0.35 17.68 -6.52
N LEU A 117 0.40 16.98 -5.66
CA LEU A 117 0.59 17.31 -4.24
C LEU A 117 1.09 18.73 -4.05
N LYS A 118 2.19 19.09 -4.71
CA LYS A 118 2.78 20.44 -4.63
C LYS A 118 1.79 21.51 -5.05
N TYR A 119 1.05 21.28 -6.13
CA TYR A 119 0.06 22.21 -6.61
C TYR A 119 -1.08 22.41 -5.59
N GLN A 120 -1.67 21.33 -5.11
CA GLN A 120 -2.78 21.40 -4.15
C GLN A 120 -2.35 22.01 -2.81
N GLN A 121 -1.11 21.76 -2.37
CA GLN A 121 -0.53 22.40 -1.19
C GLN A 121 -0.42 23.92 -1.37
N ILE A 122 0.16 24.40 -2.48
CA ILE A 122 0.29 25.84 -2.75
C ILE A 122 -1.09 26.51 -2.80
N MET A 123 -2.08 25.83 -3.39
CA MET A 123 -3.46 26.31 -3.40
C MET A 123 -4.03 26.46 -1.99
N ALA A 124 -3.83 25.47 -1.11
CA ALA A 124 -4.27 25.57 0.28
C ALA A 124 -3.55 26.69 1.05
N GLU A 125 -2.24 26.85 0.86
CA GLU A 125 -1.47 27.93 1.48
C GLU A 125 -1.96 29.32 1.03
N ALA A 126 -2.38 29.47 -0.22
CA ALA A 126 -2.96 30.72 -0.71
C ALA A 126 -4.26 31.11 0.02
N PHE A 127 -5.02 30.14 0.56
CA PHE A 127 -6.18 30.43 1.41
C PHE A 127 -5.81 31.07 2.76
N LEU A 128 -4.59 30.91 3.26
CA LEU A 128 -4.11 31.61 4.46
C LEU A 128 -4.03 33.12 4.22
N MET A 129 -3.64 33.54 3.02
CA MET A 129 -3.63 34.95 2.61
C MET A 129 -5.05 35.45 2.30
N TYR A 130 -5.85 34.65 1.59
CA TYR A 130 -7.23 34.99 1.22
C TYR A 130 -8.15 35.21 2.44
N ASN A 131 -8.11 34.31 3.42
CA ASN A 131 -8.93 34.39 4.65
C ASN A 131 -8.65 35.67 5.48
N ARG A 132 -7.48 36.29 5.29
CA ARG A 132 -7.13 37.56 5.92
C ARG A 132 -7.80 38.77 5.25
N VAL A 133 -8.22 38.64 3.98
CA VAL A 133 -8.63 39.77 3.11
C VAL A 133 -10.10 39.71 2.69
N ASN A 134 -10.71 38.54 2.44
CA ASN A 134 -12.09 38.42 1.93
C ASN A 134 -12.86 37.22 2.52
N ARG A 135 -14.16 37.38 2.81
CA ARG A 135 -14.95 36.42 3.63
C ARG A 135 -16.17 35.77 2.96
N ASN A 136 -16.69 36.33 1.87
CA ASN A 136 -18.08 36.05 1.48
C ASN A 136 -18.30 34.69 0.79
N ASP A 137 -17.26 34.03 0.28
CA ASP A 137 -17.36 32.75 -0.43
C ASP A 137 -16.32 31.70 0.05
N PHE A 138 -15.59 31.96 1.15
CA PHE A 138 -14.53 31.08 1.67
C PHE A 138 -14.95 29.60 1.74
N ASN A 139 -16.16 29.31 2.22
CA ASN A 139 -16.61 27.92 2.41
C ASN A 139 -16.75 27.16 1.10
N GLU A 140 -17.30 27.79 0.07
CA GLU A 140 -17.46 27.18 -1.25
C GLU A 140 -16.08 26.97 -1.89
N ARG A 141 -15.25 28.01 -1.84
CA ARG A 141 -13.89 28.00 -2.40
C ARG A 141 -12.99 26.97 -1.73
N PHE A 142 -13.00 26.93 -0.40
CA PHE A 142 -12.18 26.02 0.40
C PHE A 142 -12.71 24.58 0.35
N GLY A 143 -14.04 24.41 0.30
CA GLY A 143 -14.67 23.11 0.12
C GLY A 143 -14.27 22.41 -1.18
N TYR A 144 -14.02 23.17 -2.25
CA TYR A 144 -13.44 22.62 -3.48
C TYR A 144 -12.04 22.04 -3.24
N VAL A 145 -11.16 22.77 -2.53
CA VAL A 145 -9.79 22.29 -2.24
C VAL A 145 -9.81 21.08 -1.31
N GLU A 146 -10.71 21.06 -0.32
CA GLU A 146 -10.93 19.87 0.54
C GLU A 146 -11.34 18.65 -0.30
N ALA A 147 -12.25 18.81 -1.27
CA ALA A 147 -12.65 17.71 -2.16
C ALA A 147 -11.49 17.23 -3.06
N GLN A 148 -10.62 18.13 -3.51
CA GLN A 148 -9.45 17.76 -4.30
C GLN A 148 -8.40 16.99 -3.51
N ASN A 149 -8.27 17.29 -2.22
CA ASN A 149 -7.39 16.56 -1.31
C ASN A 149 -7.83 15.10 -1.12
N GLU A 150 -9.13 14.84 -0.98
CA GLU A 150 -9.64 13.46 -0.88
C GLU A 150 -9.34 12.66 -2.15
N ILE A 151 -9.55 13.26 -3.33
CA ILE A 151 -9.16 12.64 -4.61
C ILE A 151 -7.66 12.34 -4.63
N LEU A 152 -6.82 13.25 -4.13
CA LEU A 152 -5.38 13.06 -4.11
C LEU A 152 -4.96 11.91 -3.17
N LYS A 153 -5.57 11.81 -1.98
CA LYS A 153 -5.33 10.69 -1.07
C LYS A 153 -5.65 9.36 -1.75
N ASP A 154 -6.83 9.27 -2.39
CA ASP A 154 -7.23 8.09 -3.15
C ASP A 154 -6.23 7.74 -4.25
N GLU A 155 -5.66 8.74 -4.94
CA GLU A 155 -4.67 8.52 -6.00
C GLU A 155 -3.30 8.06 -5.46
N VAL A 156 -2.85 8.59 -4.31
CA VAL A 156 -1.63 8.15 -3.62
C VAL A 156 -1.80 6.71 -3.11
N ASP A 157 -2.93 6.40 -2.49
CA ASP A 157 -3.22 5.06 -1.98
C ASP A 157 -3.36 4.06 -3.13
N PHE A 158 -4.02 4.46 -4.23
CA PHE A 158 -4.08 3.67 -5.46
C PHE A 158 -2.69 3.35 -6.00
N PHE A 159 -1.81 4.35 -6.08
CA PHE A 159 -0.42 4.16 -6.53
C PHE A 159 0.30 3.10 -5.71
N LYS A 160 0.32 3.29 -4.38
CA LYS A 160 0.99 2.39 -3.43
C LYS A 160 0.44 0.98 -3.51
N LYS A 161 -0.90 0.86 -3.49
CA LYS A 161 -1.60 -0.42 -3.61
C LYS A 161 -1.22 -1.13 -4.91
N LYS A 162 -1.19 -0.43 -6.04
CA LYS A 162 -0.88 -1.04 -7.34
C LYS A 162 0.58 -1.47 -7.46
N VAL A 163 1.52 -0.67 -6.95
CA VAL A 163 2.95 -1.08 -6.87
C VAL A 163 3.08 -2.33 -6.01
N ASN A 164 2.43 -2.36 -4.85
CA ASN A 164 2.42 -3.53 -3.97
C ASN A 164 1.81 -4.75 -4.65
N GLU A 165 0.66 -4.62 -5.34
CA GLU A 165 0.02 -5.71 -6.08
C GLU A 165 0.94 -6.34 -7.14
N VAL A 166 1.61 -5.52 -7.96
CA VAL A 166 2.56 -6.03 -8.97
C VAL A 166 3.71 -6.75 -8.30
N SER A 167 4.21 -6.17 -7.21
CA SER A 167 5.31 -6.73 -6.44
C SER A 167 4.94 -8.11 -5.88
N LEU A 168 3.82 -8.20 -5.16
CA LEU A 168 3.30 -9.47 -4.64
C LEU A 168 3.11 -10.50 -5.75
N HIS A 169 2.55 -10.10 -6.89
CA HIS A 169 2.35 -10.99 -8.02
C HIS A 169 3.66 -11.59 -8.56
N LEU A 170 4.72 -10.77 -8.68
CA LEU A 170 6.02 -11.25 -9.17
C LEU A 170 6.68 -12.22 -8.19
N ALA A 171 6.67 -11.90 -6.90
CA ALA A 171 7.22 -12.77 -5.85
C ALA A 171 6.48 -14.11 -5.80
N ASP A 172 5.15 -14.06 -5.78
CA ASP A 172 4.29 -15.23 -5.74
C ASP A 172 4.51 -16.14 -6.97
N LYS A 173 4.69 -15.57 -8.17
CA LYS A 173 5.00 -16.34 -9.39
C LYS A 173 6.37 -17.04 -9.36
N LYS A 174 7.35 -16.50 -8.64
CA LYS A 174 8.67 -17.15 -8.46
C LYS A 174 8.66 -18.20 -7.36
N MET A 175 7.64 -18.22 -6.50
CA MET A 175 7.52 -19.23 -5.46
C MET A 175 7.34 -20.62 -6.10
N LYS A 176 8.22 -21.56 -5.71
CA LYS A 176 8.13 -22.94 -6.18
C LYS A 176 7.07 -23.68 -5.37
N SER A 177 6.33 -24.58 -6.01
CA SER A 177 5.42 -25.47 -5.29
C SER A 177 6.21 -26.35 -4.33
N LEU A 178 5.92 -26.25 -3.04
CA LEU A 178 6.35 -27.23 -2.04
C LEU A 178 5.35 -28.37 -2.01
N LYS A 179 5.82 -29.62 -2.11
CA LYS A 179 4.98 -30.84 -2.08
C LYS A 179 5.64 -31.89 -1.19
N GLY A 180 4.82 -32.68 -0.51
CA GLY A 180 5.29 -33.84 0.27
C GLY A 180 5.63 -33.50 1.72
N HIS A 181 6.53 -34.29 2.32
CA HIS A 181 6.78 -34.32 3.77
C HIS A 181 7.69 -33.17 4.29
N GLU A 182 8.11 -32.24 3.43
CA GLU A 182 9.02 -31.13 3.76
C GLU A 182 8.31 -29.79 4.04
N ILE A 183 6.97 -29.76 4.02
CA ILE A 183 6.23 -28.50 4.19
C ILE A 183 6.14 -28.15 5.69
N SER A 184 7.01 -27.25 6.15
CA SER A 184 6.94 -26.59 7.46
C SER A 184 6.79 -25.08 7.28
N ILE A 185 6.26 -24.37 8.28
CA ILE A 185 6.15 -22.90 8.22
C ILE A 185 7.52 -22.25 8.00
N GLN A 186 8.56 -22.78 8.64
CA GLN A 186 9.93 -22.32 8.43
C GLN A 186 10.36 -22.48 6.96
N ALA A 187 10.11 -23.65 6.35
CA ALA A 187 10.44 -23.87 4.94
C ALA A 187 9.64 -22.93 4.03
N ILE A 188 8.38 -22.65 4.34
CA ILE A 188 7.54 -21.69 3.59
C ILE A 188 8.17 -20.29 3.64
N ALA A 189 8.58 -19.83 4.83
CA ALA A 189 9.21 -18.52 5.00
C ALA A 189 10.54 -18.41 4.22
N GLU A 190 11.40 -19.44 4.32
CA GLU A 190 12.67 -19.48 3.59
C GLU A 190 12.48 -19.49 2.06
N HIS A 191 11.49 -20.25 1.58
CA HIS A 191 11.16 -20.29 0.15
C HIS A 191 10.55 -18.98 -0.36
N TYR A 192 9.75 -18.30 0.46
CA TYR A 192 9.20 -16.99 0.12
C TYR A 192 10.30 -15.94 0.04
N GLU A 193 11.21 -15.89 1.02
CA GLU A 193 12.35 -14.96 1.01
C GLU A 193 13.25 -15.19 -0.20
N LYS A 194 13.45 -16.46 -0.60
CA LYS A 194 14.20 -16.78 -1.82
C LYS A 194 13.47 -16.34 -3.09
N ALA A 195 12.17 -16.62 -3.20
CA ALA A 195 11.35 -16.20 -4.35
C ALA A 195 11.32 -14.66 -4.47
N TYR A 196 11.32 -13.98 -3.33
CA TYR A 196 11.51 -12.54 -3.23
C TYR A 196 12.88 -12.10 -3.79
N GLU A 197 13.99 -12.57 -3.22
CA GLU A 197 15.34 -12.19 -3.68
C GLU A 197 15.55 -12.47 -5.19
N ASP A 198 15.01 -13.59 -5.70
CA ASP A 198 15.04 -13.93 -7.12
C ASP A 198 14.16 -13.01 -8.00
N SER A 199 13.09 -12.44 -7.44
CA SER A 199 12.19 -11.51 -8.15
C SER A 199 12.78 -10.11 -8.30
N TYR A 200 13.47 -9.62 -7.26
CA TYR A 200 13.93 -8.25 -7.12
C TYR A 200 15.45 -8.10 -7.11
N GLY A 201 16.14 -8.83 -7.99
CA GLY A 201 17.56 -8.59 -8.29
C GLY A 201 17.85 -7.13 -8.74
N ARG A 202 18.99 -6.91 -9.41
CA ARG A 202 19.56 -5.57 -9.75
C ARG A 202 18.61 -4.48 -10.29
N PHE A 203 17.43 -4.82 -10.82
CA PHE A 203 16.52 -3.92 -11.50
C PHE A 203 15.53 -3.16 -10.57
N TRP A 204 15.22 -3.64 -9.36
CA TRP A 204 14.09 -3.12 -8.55
C TRP A 204 14.48 -2.74 -7.11
N GLY A 205 15.71 -2.27 -6.90
CA GLY A 205 16.23 -1.94 -5.56
C GLY A 205 15.35 -0.98 -4.74
N TRP A 206 14.59 -0.09 -5.38
CA TRP A 206 13.67 0.84 -4.71
C TRP A 206 12.35 0.15 -4.30
N VAL A 207 11.76 -0.71 -5.15
CA VAL A 207 10.62 -1.56 -4.75
C VAL A 207 10.99 -2.58 -3.68
N LYS A 208 12.27 -2.93 -3.58
CA LYS A 208 12.80 -3.76 -2.49
C LYS A 208 12.46 -3.17 -1.10
N ASN A 209 12.42 -1.84 -0.97
CA ASN A 209 12.05 -1.17 0.28
C ASN A 209 10.53 -1.13 0.50
N ILE A 210 9.75 -0.95 -0.57
CA ILE A 210 8.29 -0.98 -0.54
C ILE A 210 7.79 -2.37 -0.12
N PHE A 211 8.38 -3.42 -0.71
CA PHE A 211 8.00 -4.80 -0.45
C PHE A 211 8.45 -5.30 0.93
N ARG A 212 9.65 -4.94 1.41
CA ARG A 212 10.09 -5.28 2.78
C ARG A 212 9.15 -4.72 3.86
N LYS A 213 8.40 -3.67 3.54
CA LYS A 213 7.37 -3.09 4.41
C LYS A 213 5.97 -3.56 4.08
N SER A 214 5.79 -4.37 3.03
CA SER A 214 4.48 -4.88 2.63
C SER A 214 3.91 -5.79 3.70
N ASP A 215 2.59 -5.82 3.78
CA ASP A 215 1.87 -6.72 4.68
C ASP A 215 2.28 -8.17 4.48
N ARG A 216 2.57 -8.60 3.24
CA ARG A 216 2.96 -9.99 3.00
C ARG A 216 4.31 -10.36 3.61
N ALA A 217 5.30 -9.46 3.55
CA ALA A 217 6.60 -9.72 4.17
C ALA A 217 6.43 -9.86 5.70
N LYS A 218 5.59 -9.01 6.30
CA LYS A 218 5.25 -9.06 7.72
C LYS A 218 4.40 -10.30 8.08
N GLU A 219 3.50 -10.73 7.23
CA GLU A 219 2.74 -12.00 7.39
C GLU A 219 3.69 -13.20 7.43
N ILE A 220 4.71 -13.22 6.56
CA ILE A 220 5.73 -14.27 6.56
C ILE A 220 6.64 -14.18 7.79
N GLU A 221 7.01 -12.96 8.21
CA GLU A 221 7.75 -12.73 9.45
C GLU A 221 6.97 -13.20 10.68
N PHE A 222 5.68 -12.90 10.74
CA PHE A 222 4.74 -13.37 11.76
C PHE A 222 4.72 -14.90 11.83
N LEU A 223 4.50 -15.57 10.69
CA LEU A 223 4.50 -17.04 10.62
C LEU A 223 5.85 -17.63 11.06
N ASN A 224 6.96 -17.06 10.60
CA ASN A 224 8.30 -17.51 10.98
C ASN A 224 8.58 -17.33 12.47
N THR A 225 8.10 -16.23 13.06
CA THR A 225 8.26 -15.91 14.48
C THR A 225 7.46 -16.88 15.35
N ILE A 226 6.18 -17.08 15.04
CA ILE A 226 5.32 -18.07 15.71
C ILE A 226 5.94 -19.47 15.62
N SER A 227 6.44 -19.87 14.44
CA SER A 227 7.02 -21.20 14.24
C SER A 227 8.28 -21.45 15.08
N LYS A 228 8.96 -20.40 15.54
CA LYS A 228 10.19 -20.48 16.35
C LYS A 228 9.93 -20.24 17.83
N HIS A 229 8.75 -19.79 18.22
CA HIS A 229 8.42 -19.50 19.61
C HIS A 229 8.35 -20.80 20.42
N THR A 230 8.98 -20.81 21.60
CA THR A 230 9.13 -22.02 22.43
C THR A 230 7.80 -22.55 22.94
N ASP A 231 6.86 -21.65 23.21
CA ASP A 231 5.54 -21.97 23.76
C ASP A 231 4.50 -22.23 22.67
N CYS A 232 4.90 -22.13 21.40
CA CYS A 232 4.00 -22.34 20.27
C CYS A 232 3.92 -23.82 19.88
N GLU A 233 2.82 -24.44 20.30
CA GLU A 233 2.45 -25.80 19.91
C GLU A 233 1.96 -25.87 18.44
N GLU A 234 2.02 -27.07 17.85
CA GLU A 234 1.61 -27.28 16.45
C GLU A 234 0.18 -26.80 16.12
N PRO A 235 -0.86 -26.99 16.97
CA PRO A 235 -2.19 -26.47 16.66
C PRO A 235 -2.24 -24.93 16.51
N ILE A 236 -1.43 -24.20 17.28
CA ILE A 236 -1.31 -22.74 17.17
C ILE A 236 -0.65 -22.36 15.83
N ARG A 237 0.39 -23.10 15.43
CA ARG A 237 1.04 -22.91 14.12
C ARG A 237 0.08 -23.15 12.96
N VAL A 238 -0.76 -24.18 13.08
CA VAL A 238 -1.81 -24.49 12.09
C VAL A 238 -2.80 -23.34 11.98
N GLN A 239 -3.30 -22.83 13.10
CA GLN A 239 -4.23 -21.70 13.10
C GLN A 239 -3.59 -20.41 12.57
N ALA A 240 -2.33 -20.13 12.90
CA ALA A 240 -1.61 -18.97 12.36
C ALA A 240 -1.43 -19.07 10.83
N ALA A 241 -1.07 -20.26 10.33
CA ALA A 241 -0.97 -20.50 8.89
C ALA A 241 -2.35 -20.37 8.20
N ALA A 242 -3.42 -20.82 8.85
CA ALA A 242 -4.78 -20.68 8.35
C ALA A 242 -5.26 -19.24 8.35
N LEU A 243 -4.89 -18.43 9.34
CA LEU A 243 -5.16 -16.99 9.37
C LEU A 243 -4.60 -16.28 8.15
N VAL A 244 -3.30 -16.46 7.88
CA VAL A 244 -2.66 -15.86 6.70
C VAL A 244 -3.28 -16.41 5.41
N HIS A 245 -3.50 -17.72 5.31
CA HIS A 245 -4.15 -18.34 4.15
C HIS A 245 -5.52 -17.74 3.85
N ASN A 246 -6.40 -17.67 4.86
CA ASN A 246 -7.78 -17.22 4.68
C ASN A 246 -7.83 -15.73 4.33
N LYS A 247 -6.98 -14.90 4.96
CA LYS A 247 -6.85 -13.48 4.61
C LYS A 247 -6.42 -13.28 3.16
N ILE A 248 -5.47 -14.08 2.66
CA ILE A 248 -5.04 -14.03 1.26
C ILE A 248 -6.22 -14.36 0.33
N LEU A 249 -7.00 -15.39 0.65
CA LEU A 249 -8.16 -15.78 -0.16
C LEU A 249 -9.28 -14.73 -0.17
N ALA A 250 -9.50 -14.05 0.97
CA ALA A 250 -10.58 -13.11 1.14
C ALA A 250 -10.28 -11.71 0.57
N SER A 251 -9.07 -11.21 0.81
CA SER A 251 -8.73 -9.79 0.60
C SER A 251 -8.01 -9.49 -0.72
N GLU A 252 -7.40 -10.50 -1.36
CA GLU A 252 -6.47 -10.25 -2.46
C GLU A 252 -7.04 -10.52 -3.84
N LEU A 253 -6.68 -9.64 -4.78
CA LEU A 253 -7.12 -9.69 -6.18
C LEU A 253 -6.77 -11.02 -6.88
N PHE A 254 -5.73 -11.70 -6.40
CA PHE A 254 -5.30 -13.01 -6.89
C PHE A 254 -5.32 -14.09 -5.81
N GLY A 255 -6.13 -13.96 -4.75
CA GLY A 255 -6.15 -14.90 -3.61
C GLY A 255 -6.18 -16.37 -4.04
N LYS A 256 -7.15 -16.75 -4.89
CA LYS A 256 -7.25 -18.12 -5.45
C LYS A 256 -6.11 -18.51 -6.41
N GLY A 257 -5.40 -17.52 -6.95
CA GLY A 257 -4.25 -17.69 -7.85
C GLY A 257 -2.92 -17.82 -7.10
N SER A 258 -2.84 -17.35 -5.85
CA SER A 258 -1.60 -17.24 -5.08
C SER A 258 -0.93 -18.59 -4.87
N GLN A 259 0.36 -18.67 -5.22
CA GLN A 259 1.23 -19.79 -4.92
C GLN A 259 1.48 -19.92 -3.43
N LEU A 260 1.63 -18.81 -2.70
CA LEU A 260 1.76 -18.88 -1.24
C LEU A 260 0.48 -19.39 -0.59
N ALA A 261 -0.71 -18.96 -1.04
CA ALA A 261 -1.96 -19.56 -0.58
C ALA A 261 -1.99 -21.07 -0.83
N LYS A 262 -1.60 -21.54 -2.03
CA LYS A 262 -1.52 -22.98 -2.34
C LYS A 262 -0.52 -23.73 -1.48
N VAL A 263 0.62 -23.11 -1.17
CA VAL A 263 1.65 -23.72 -0.31
C VAL A 263 1.15 -23.82 1.13
N LEU A 264 0.45 -22.80 1.63
CA LEU A 264 -0.22 -22.83 2.94
C LEU A 264 -1.38 -23.85 2.94
N GLU A 265 -2.18 -23.94 1.89
CA GLU A 265 -3.24 -24.94 1.73
C GLU A 265 -2.67 -26.37 1.80
N ASN A 266 -1.55 -26.62 1.11
CA ASN A 266 -0.84 -27.90 1.20
C ASN A 266 -0.31 -28.19 2.61
N PHE A 267 0.17 -27.16 3.33
CA PHE A 267 0.58 -27.30 4.74
C PHE A 267 -0.59 -27.66 5.65
N LEU A 268 -1.77 -27.06 5.42
CA LEU A 268 -2.98 -27.25 6.21
C LEU A 268 -3.68 -28.58 5.92
N THR A 269 -3.41 -29.19 4.77
CA THR A 269 -4.08 -30.44 4.34
C THR A 269 -3.84 -31.57 5.35
N GLY A 270 -4.94 -32.07 5.94
CA GLY A 270 -4.90 -33.15 6.92
C GLY A 270 -4.52 -32.72 8.35
N LYS A 271 -4.42 -31.40 8.61
CA LYS A 271 -4.20 -30.85 9.94
C LYS A 271 -5.52 -30.45 10.59
N ASP A 272 -5.63 -30.70 11.89
CA ASP A 272 -6.80 -30.36 12.68
C ASP A 272 -6.67 -28.93 13.23
N MET A 273 -7.64 -28.07 12.91
CA MET A 273 -7.70 -26.68 13.37
C MET A 273 -8.48 -26.53 14.68
N GLU A 274 -9.18 -27.56 15.14
CA GLU A 274 -10.08 -27.51 16.29
C GLU A 274 -9.35 -27.62 17.65
N GLN A 275 -8.03 -27.80 17.65
CA GLN A 275 -7.24 -28.05 18.86
C GLN A 275 -6.35 -26.87 19.30
N GLY A 276 -6.47 -25.70 18.65
CA GLY A 276 -5.66 -24.52 18.93
C GLY A 276 -6.46 -23.36 19.51
N ASN A 277 -5.79 -22.52 20.29
CA ASN A 277 -6.33 -21.23 20.73
C ASN A 277 -5.33 -20.10 20.42
N LEU A 278 -5.26 -19.73 19.14
CA LEU A 278 -4.39 -18.66 18.67
C LEU A 278 -4.77 -17.31 19.30
N VAL A 279 -6.05 -17.07 19.61
CA VAL A 279 -6.49 -15.84 20.31
C VAL A 279 -5.80 -15.72 21.66
N GLN A 280 -5.94 -16.73 22.52
CA GLN A 280 -5.31 -16.74 23.83
C GLN A 280 -3.78 -16.67 23.72
N PHE A 281 -3.19 -17.40 22.78
CA PHE A 281 -1.75 -17.36 22.55
C PHE A 281 -1.26 -15.94 22.20
N LEU A 282 -1.94 -15.22 21.30
CA LEU A 282 -1.53 -13.87 20.92
C LEU A 282 -1.75 -12.85 22.06
N ASP A 283 -2.75 -13.06 22.91
CA ASP A 283 -2.97 -12.22 24.09
C ASP A 283 -1.90 -12.46 25.18
N ASP A 284 -1.43 -13.71 25.32
CA ASP A 284 -0.34 -14.05 26.24
C ASP A 284 1.05 -13.64 25.70
N HIS A 285 1.18 -13.41 24.39
CA HIS A 285 2.42 -13.08 23.68
C HIS A 285 2.26 -11.78 22.86
N GLU A 286 2.08 -10.65 23.55
CA GLU A 286 1.90 -9.32 22.92
C GLU A 286 3.03 -8.96 21.93
N GLU A 287 4.25 -9.45 22.16
CA GLU A 287 5.38 -9.24 21.26
C GLU A 287 5.19 -9.89 19.89
N ILE A 288 4.51 -11.04 19.82
CA ILE A 288 4.17 -11.72 18.56
C ILE A 288 2.99 -11.00 17.91
N LYS A 289 1.98 -10.63 18.71
CA LYS A 289 0.81 -9.88 18.24
C LYS A 289 1.21 -8.55 17.60
N GLY A 290 2.20 -7.86 18.18
CA GLY A 290 2.72 -6.59 17.65
C GLY A 290 3.47 -6.68 16.31
N ILE A 291 3.81 -7.89 15.83
CA ILE A 291 4.46 -8.11 14.52
C ILE A 291 3.41 -8.25 13.41
N MET A 292 2.15 -8.54 13.73
CA MET A 292 1.10 -8.66 12.73
C MET A 292 0.95 -7.36 11.95
N PRO A 293 0.92 -7.41 10.60
CA PRO A 293 0.58 -6.22 9.82
C PRO A 293 -0.87 -5.82 10.05
N GLU A 294 -1.15 -4.53 9.88
CA GLU A 294 -2.46 -3.91 10.11
C GLU A 294 -3.59 -4.69 9.40
N SER A 295 -3.43 -5.04 8.13
CA SER A 295 -4.47 -5.79 7.40
C SER A 295 -4.68 -7.23 7.87
N LEU A 296 -3.67 -7.84 8.53
CA LEU A 296 -3.84 -9.15 9.17
C LEU A 296 -4.53 -9.01 10.52
N THR A 297 -4.20 -7.96 11.28
CA THR A 297 -4.84 -7.62 12.55
C THR A 297 -6.33 -7.34 12.35
N GLU A 298 -6.68 -6.49 11.39
CA GLU A 298 -8.09 -6.19 11.04
C GLU A 298 -8.84 -7.47 10.66
N TYR A 299 -8.26 -8.29 9.79
CA TYR A 299 -8.88 -9.56 9.40
C TYR A 299 -9.05 -10.51 10.60
N PHE A 300 -8.03 -10.60 11.46
CA PHE A 300 -8.07 -11.45 12.65
C PHE A 300 -9.15 -11.01 13.63
N GLU A 301 -9.29 -9.72 13.88
CA GLU A 301 -10.32 -9.14 14.76
C GLU A 301 -11.75 -9.47 14.28
N GLU A 302 -11.98 -9.43 12.96
CA GLU A 302 -13.28 -9.79 12.37
C GLU A 302 -13.58 -11.30 12.43
N HIS A 303 -12.58 -12.15 12.61
CA HIS A 303 -12.69 -13.62 12.50
C HIS A 303 -12.18 -14.37 13.75
N GLN A 304 -12.09 -13.72 14.91
CA GLN A 304 -11.49 -14.32 16.12
C GLN A 304 -12.16 -15.65 16.54
N GLU A 305 -13.46 -15.81 16.30
CA GLU A 305 -14.21 -17.03 16.64
C GLU A 305 -13.68 -18.29 15.92
N ASP A 306 -13.04 -18.13 14.76
CA ASP A 306 -12.43 -19.22 14.00
C ASP A 306 -11.12 -19.70 14.64
N TYR A 307 -10.51 -18.87 15.49
CA TYR A 307 -9.18 -19.06 16.08
C TYR A 307 -9.21 -19.22 17.61
N ASN A 308 -10.40 -19.25 18.20
CA ASN A 308 -10.63 -19.50 19.62
C ASN A 308 -11.32 -20.86 19.80
N LYS A 309 -10.57 -21.95 19.60
CA LYS A 309 -11.08 -23.32 19.79
C LYS A 309 -10.46 -23.90 21.06
N GLU A 310 -11.20 -23.87 22.16
CA GLU A 310 -10.74 -24.48 23.41
C GLU A 310 -10.44 -25.97 23.19
N ARG A 311 -9.29 -26.45 23.71
CA ARG A 311 -9.06 -27.89 23.90
C ARG A 311 -10.19 -28.41 24.78
N THR A 312 -11.18 -29.09 24.20
CA THR A 312 -12.12 -29.92 24.98
C THR A 312 -11.32 -31.02 25.64
N ASN A 313 -10.81 -30.74 26.85
CA ASN A 313 -10.32 -31.73 27.79
C ASN A 313 -11.50 -32.59 28.19
N THR A 314 -11.81 -33.59 27.36
CA THR A 314 -12.73 -34.65 27.73
C THR A 314 -11.98 -35.54 28.71
N ILE A 315 -11.99 -35.16 29.99
CA ILE A 315 -11.59 -36.05 31.07
C ILE A 315 -12.68 -37.12 31.15
N SER A 316 -12.44 -38.27 30.50
CA SER A 316 -13.24 -39.47 30.73
C SER A 316 -12.95 -39.97 32.14
N PHE A 317 -13.84 -39.68 33.09
CA PHE A 317 -13.88 -40.42 34.34
C PHE A 317 -14.39 -41.83 34.06
N GLN A 318 -13.52 -42.82 34.26
CA GLN A 318 -13.89 -44.24 34.37
C GLN A 318 -14.56 -44.53 35.71
#